data_AF-A0A7Y9UE80-F1
#
_entry.id   AF-A0A7Y9UE80-F1
#
_cell.length_a   1.000
_cell.length_b   1.000
_cell.length_c   1.000
_cell.angle_alpha   90.00
_cell.angle_beta   90.00
_cell.angle_gamma   90.00
#
_symmetry.space_group_name_H-M   'P 1'
#
loop_
_entity.id
_entity.type
_entity.pdbx_description
1 polymer ?
#
loop_
_entity_poly.entity_id
_entity_poly.type
_entity_poly.pdbx_seq_one_letter_code
_entity_poly.pdbx_strand_id
1 'polypeptide(L)' 'MYSLIVTAKMNGVDPQAWPADVLAHIAAHPAHRLDELLPWNWTSALSAQAA' A
#
# COMPACT_ATOMS: atom_id res chain seq x y z
N MET A 1 -14.92 -4.08 -12.53
CA MET A 1 -13.70 -4.58 -11.85
C MET A 1 -12.56 -3.60 -12.07
N TYR A 2 -12.61 -2.43 -11.42
CA TYR A 2 -11.50 -1.47 -11.45
C TYR A 2 -10.59 -1.80 -10.25
N SER A 3 -9.35 -2.18 -10.57
CA SER A 3 -8.38 -2.80 -9.66
C SER A 3 -8.02 -1.92 -8.46
N LEU A 4 -7.51 -2.53 -7.39
CA LEU A 4 -6.90 -1.86 -6.23
C LEU A 4 -5.90 -0.76 -6.63
N ILE A 5 -5.28 -0.88 -7.80
CA ILE A 5 -4.41 0.11 -8.43
C ILE A 5 -5.12 1.46 -8.68
N VAL A 6 -6.37 1.42 -9.16
CA VAL A 6 -7.17 2.63 -9.37
C VAL A 6 -7.53 3.26 -8.02
N THR A 7 -7.82 2.42 -7.02
CA THR A 7 -8.10 2.89 -5.66
C THR A 7 -6.88 3.59 -5.05
N ALA A 8 -5.67 3.04 -5.23
CA ALA A 8 -4.43 3.69 -4.82
C ALA A 8 -4.25 5.06 -5.49
N LYS A 9 -4.42 5.14 -6.81
CA LYS A 9 -4.37 6.41 -7.56
C LYS A 9 -5.37 7.44 -7.02
N MET A 10 -6.60 7.03 -6.72
CA MET A 10 -7.64 7.92 -6.19
C MET A 10 -7.33 8.42 -4.77
N ASN A 11 -6.54 7.67 -4.00
CA ASN A 11 -6.08 8.05 -2.66
C ASN A 11 -4.76 8.85 -2.69
N GLY A 12 -4.25 9.23 -3.87
CA GLY A 12 -2.97 9.93 -4.00
C GLY A 12 -1.75 9.06 -3.70
N VAL A 13 -1.94 7.74 -3.65
CA VAL A 13 -0.91 6.75 -3.38
C VAL A 13 -0.28 6.29 -4.68
N ASP A 14 1.04 6.12 -4.67
CA ASP A 14 1.75 5.64 -5.85
C ASP A 14 1.32 4.19 -6.20
N PRO A 15 0.73 3.98 -7.38
CA PRO A 15 0.17 2.69 -7.79
C PRO A 15 1.22 1.61 -8.09
N GLN A 16 2.51 1.95 -8.12
CA GLN A 16 3.61 0.99 -8.30
C GLN A 16 4.33 0.72 -6.98
N ALA A 17 4.55 1.75 -6.17
CA ALA A 17 5.21 1.60 -4.88
C ALA A 17 4.33 0.84 -3.86
N TRP A 18 3.02 1.15 -3.80
CA TRP A 18 2.12 0.52 -2.83
C TRP A 18 2.02 -1.00 -3.00
N PRO A 19 1.71 -1.56 -4.19
CA PRO A 19 1.64 -3.01 -4.35
C PRO A 19 2.98 -3.70 -4.11
N ALA A 20 4.10 -3.08 -4.50
CA ALA A 20 5.42 -3.64 -4.28
C ALA A 20 5.74 -3.76 -2.78
N ASP A 21 5.42 -2.73 -2.01
CA ASP A 21 5.61 -2.68 -0.57
C ASP A 21 4.66 -3.64 0.16
N VAL A 22 3.39 -3.71 -0.27
CA VAL A 22 2.42 -4.69 0.24
C VAL A 22 2.89 -6.11 -0.05
N LEU A 23 3.33 -6.43 -1.26
CA LEU A 23 3.82 -7.78 -1.61
C LEU A 23 5.10 -8.15 -0.85
N ALA A 24 5.95 -7.18 -0.53
CA ALA A 24 7.13 -7.41 0.29
C ALA A 24 6.76 -7.65 1.78
N HIS A 25 5.78 -6.93 2.31
CA HIS A 25 5.40 -7.02 3.73
C HIS A 25 4.33 -8.07 4.03
N ILE A 26 3.50 -8.48 3.05
CA ILE A 26 2.37 -9.41 3.25
C ILE A 26 2.80 -10.77 3.78
N ALA A 27 4.02 -11.22 3.46
CA ALA A 27 4.56 -12.48 3.97
C ALA A 27 4.88 -12.42 5.47
N ALA A 28 5.19 -11.22 5.99
CA ALA A 28 5.46 -10.97 7.40
C ALA A 28 4.25 -10.38 8.15
N HIS A 29 3.22 -9.93 7.42
CA HIS A 29 2.03 -9.32 7.99
C HIS A 29 0.93 -10.36 8.24
N PRO A 30 0.32 -10.37 9.44
CA PRO A 30 -0.81 -11.23 9.68
C PRO A 30 -2.03 -10.81 8.83
N ALA A 31 -2.71 -11.79 8.24
CA ALA A 31 -3.84 -11.56 7.32
C ALA A 31 -4.99 -10.74 7.93
N HIS A 32 -5.15 -10.75 9.26
CA HIS A 32 -6.16 -9.95 9.97
C HIS A 32 -5.80 -8.47 10.12
N ARG A 33 -4.63 -8.05 9.61
CA ARG A 33 -4.18 -6.64 9.56
C ARG A 33 -3.86 -6.19 8.15
N LEU A 34 -4.36 -6.91 7.14
CA LEU A 34 -4.27 -6.46 5.75
C LEU A 34 -4.92 -5.09 5.55
N ASP A 35 -5.84 -4.70 6.43
CA ASP A 35 -6.52 -3.41 6.45
C ASP A 35 -5.57 -2.23 6.70
N GLU A 36 -4.46 -2.47 7.39
CA GLU A 36 -3.37 -1.51 7.61
C GLU A 36 -2.54 -1.31 6.33
N LEU A 37 -2.52 -2.32 5.47
CA LEU A 37 -1.83 -2.29 4.17
C LEU A 37 -2.71 -1.77 3.04
N LEU A 38 -3.96 -1.39 3.30
CA LEU A 38 -4.85 -0.78 2.31
C LEU A 38 -4.36 0.64 1.96
N PRO A 39 -4.59 1.13 0.73
CA PRO A 39 -3.93 2.35 0.25
C PRO A 39 -4.26 3.58 1.11
N TRP A 40 -5.41 3.65 1.75
CA TRP A 40 -5.76 4.78 2.65
C TRP A 40 -5.07 4.72 4.03
N ASN A 41 -4.60 3.54 4.47
CA ASN A 41 -3.88 3.35 5.73
C ASN A 41 -2.37 3.12 5.53
N TRP A 42 -1.94 2.97 4.27
CA TRP A 42 -0.57 2.63 3.93
C TRP A 42 0.39 3.76 4.34
N THR A 43 1.04 3.57 5.48
CA THR A 43 2.22 4.33 5.89
C THR A 43 3.43 3.67 5.27
N SER A 44 3.86 4.18 4.12
CA SER A 44 5.15 3.78 3.57
C SER A 44 6.24 4.32 4.48
N ALA A 45 6.92 3.44 5.21
CA ALA A 45 8.13 3.79 5.95
C ALA A 45 9.22 4.38 5.02
N LEU A 46 9.14 4.11 3.70
CA LEU A 46 9.99 4.67 2.66
C LEU A 46 9.51 6.02 2.10
N SER A 47 8.20 6.33 2.15
CA SER A 47 7.68 7.63 1.69
C SER A 47 8.10 8.79 2.60
N ALA A 48 8.44 8.52 3.86
CA ALA A 48 9.01 9.53 4.75
C ALA A 48 10.47 9.91 4.41
N GLN A 49 11.12 9.18 3.49
CA GLN A 49 12.51 9.42 3.09
C GLN A 49 12.65 10.31 1.83
N ALA A 50 11.54 10.77 1.26
CA ALA A 50 11.52 11.70 0.12
C ALA A 50 10.97 13.06 0.57
N ALA A 51 11.72 13.75 1.43
CA ALA A 51 11.58 15.17 1.73
C ALA A 51 12.96 15.84 1.68
#